data_AF-A0A937U166-F1
#
_entry.id   AF-A0A937U166-F1
#
_cell.length_a   1.000
_cell.length_b   1.000
_cell.length_c   1.000
_cell.angle_alpha   90.00
_cell.angle_beta   90.00
_cell.angle_gamma   90.00
#
_symmetry.space_group_name_H-M   'P 1'
#
loop_
_entity.id
_entity.type
_entity.pdbx_description
1 polymer ?
#
loop_
_entity_poly.entity_id
_entity_poly.type
_entity_poly.pdbx_seq_one_letter_code
_entity_poly.pdbx_strand_id
1 'polypeptide(L)' 'MRKLGLLILVGLFLMGCGTAAKESQFWEHSTMYKNWDHLKYSWYGYEKPTVKAGKESVEQSWWGIPKEVKEADLQPE' A
#
# COMPACT_ATOMS: atom_id res chain seq x y z
N MET A 1 0.67 35.90 -1.08
CA MET A 1 1.50 34.97 -0.28
C MET A 1 0.80 33.64 0.06
N ARG A 2 -0.45 33.61 0.58
CA ARG A 2 -1.15 32.35 0.94
C ARG A 2 -1.29 31.32 -0.20
N LYS A 3 -1.53 31.77 -1.44
CA LYS A 3 -1.67 30.86 -2.60
C LYS A 3 -0.36 30.15 -2.99
N LEU A 4 0.79 30.78 -2.76
CA LEU A 4 2.09 30.19 -3.09
C LEU A 4 2.44 29.06 -2.12
N GLY A 5 2.15 29.24 -0.83
CA GLY A 5 2.32 28.17 0.16
C GLY A 5 1.44 26.96 -0.12
N LEU A 6 0.19 27.18 -0.54
CA LEU A 6 -0.72 26.11 -0.98
C LEU A 6 -0.18 25.35 -2.19
N LEU A 7 0.35 26.05 -3.20
CA LEU A 7 0.93 25.42 -4.38
C LEU A 7 2.17 24.59 -4.04
N ILE A 8 3.03 25.06 -3.14
CA ILE A 8 4.19 24.30 -2.67
C ILE A 8 3.75 23.05 -1.91
N LEU A 9 2.75 23.16 -1.02
CA LEU A 9 2.21 22.03 -0.27
C LEU A 9 1.64 20.96 -1.21
N VAL A 10 0.85 21.36 -2.21
CA VAL A 10 0.30 20.45 -3.22
C VAL A 10 1.41 19.83 -4.05
N GLY A 11 2.43 20.59 -4.45
CA GLY A 11 3.59 20.07 -5.19
C GLY A 11 4.34 19.00 -4.40
N LEU A 12 4.60 19.23 -3.11
CA LEU A 12 5.24 18.25 -2.23
C LEU A 12 4.37 17.01 -2.02
N PHE A 13 3.06 17.18 -1.85
CA PHE A 13 2.10 16.08 -1.71
C PHE A 13 2.05 15.19 -2.95
N LEU A 14 1.99 15.78 -4.15
CA LEU A 14 1.97 15.04 -5.41
C LEU A 14 3.29 14.31 -5.69
N MET A 15 4.44 14.90 -5.32
CA MET A 15 5.74 14.22 -5.45
C MET A 15 5.85 13.01 -4.52
N GLY A 16 5.34 13.09 -3.29
CA GLY A 16 5.33 11.94 -2.36
C GLY A 16 4.38 10.82 -2.82
N CYS A 17 3.13 11.16 -3.14
CA CYS A 17 2.15 10.19 -3.61
C CYS A 17 2.51 9.58 -4.97
N GLY A 18 3.12 10.34 -5.87
CA GLY A 18 3.54 9.87 -7.18
C GLY A 18 4.59 8.76 -7.11
N THR A 19 5.58 8.90 -6.23
CA THR A 19 6.62 7.88 -6.02
C THR A 19 6.04 6.59 -5.44
N ALA A 20 5.22 6.69 -4.39
CA ALA A 20 4.58 5.52 -3.77
C ALA A 20 3.65 4.78 -4.76
N ALA A 21 2.91 5.53 -5.58
CA ALA A 21 2.04 4.97 -6.61
C ALA A 21 2.84 4.27 -7.73
N LYS A 22 4.05 4.75 -8.04
CA LYS A 22 4.94 4.08 -9.00
C LYS A 22 5.52 2.79 -8.43
N GLU A 23 6.03 2.81 -7.20
CA GLU A 23 6.66 1.63 -6.57
C GLU A 23 5.66 0.50 -6.30
N SER A 24 4.43 0.86 -5.93
CA SER A 24 3.34 -0.10 -5.71
C SER A 24 2.68 -0.61 -6.99
N GLN A 25 3.14 -0.17 -8.18
CA GLN A 25 2.50 -0.44 -9.48
C GLN A 25 1.03 0.03 -9.54
N PHE A 26 0.63 0.97 -8.67
CA PHE A 26 -0.76 1.42 -8.54
C PHE A 26 -1.38 1.86 -9.87
N TRP A 27 -0.59 2.54 -10.71
CA TRP A 27 -1.03 3.03 -12.02
C TRP A 27 -1.16 1.93 -13.08
N GLU A 28 -0.57 0.76 -12.87
CA GLU A 28 -0.62 -0.38 -13.79
C GLU A 28 -1.90 -1.23 -13.60
N HIS A 29 -2.66 -0.96 -12.54
CA HIS A 29 -3.88 -1.66 -12.21
C HIS A 29 -5.12 -0.78 -12.42
N SER A 30 -6.19 -1.38 -12.93
CA SER A 30 -7.45 -0.69 -13.22
C SER A 30 -8.28 -0.34 -11.98
N THR A 31 -7.89 -0.87 -10.82
CA THR A 31 -8.58 -0.69 -9.54
C THR A 31 -7.56 -0.41 -8.45
N MET A 32 -7.99 0.23 -7.36
CA MET A 32 -7.12 0.54 -6.21
C MET A 32 -6.89 -0.67 -5.30
N TYR A 33 -7.90 -1.54 -5.18
CA TYR A 33 -7.79 -2.85 -4.54
C TYR A 33 -8.40 -3.91 -5.45
N LYS A 34 -7.83 -5.10 -5.44
CA LYS A 34 -8.25 -6.21 -6.30
C LYS A 34 -9.59 -6.80 -5.88
N ASN A 35 -9.84 -6.84 -4.58
CA ASN A 35 -11.05 -7.34 -3.95
C ASN A 35 -11.15 -6.82 -2.50
N TRP A 36 -12.17 -7.28 -1.79
CA TRP A 36 -12.43 -6.88 -0.40
C TRP A 36 -11.35 -7.34 0.58
N ASP A 37 -10.72 -8.48 0.35
CA ASP A 37 -9.63 -8.98 1.19
C ASP A 37 -8.38 -8.10 1.05
N HIS A 38 -8.04 -7.73 -0.19
CA HIS A 38 -6.98 -6.76 -0.46
C HIS A 38 -7.26 -5.44 0.26
N LEU A 39 -8.47 -4.89 0.14
CA LEU A 39 -8.87 -3.65 0.83
C LEU A 39 -8.72 -3.78 2.36
N LYS A 40 -9.23 -4.86 2.95
CA LYS A 40 -9.18 -5.10 4.39
C LYS A 40 -7.74 -5.20 4.89
N TYR A 41 -6.89 -5.90 4.14
CA TYR A 41 -5.47 -6.00 4.45
C TYR A 41 -4.78 -4.64 4.38
N SER A 42 -5.00 -3.85 3.32
CA SER A 42 -4.39 -2.53 3.14
C SER A 42 -4.85 -1.50 4.18
N TRP A 43 -6.04 -1.65 4.76
CA TRP A 43 -6.53 -0.71 5.77
C TRP A 43 -6.04 -1.02 7.19
N TYR A 44 -6.01 -2.29 7.58
CA TYR A 44 -5.71 -2.68 8.96
C TYR A 44 -4.78 -3.90 9.09
N GLY A 45 -4.78 -4.81 8.11
CA GLY A 45 -4.00 -6.04 8.20
C GLY A 45 -2.49 -5.85 8.07
N TYR A 46 -2.05 -4.82 7.36
CA TYR A 46 -0.63 -4.57 7.08
C TYR A 46 0.21 -4.23 8.34
N GLU A 47 -0.42 -3.74 9.41
CA GLU A 47 0.28 -3.36 10.65
C GLU A 47 0.84 -4.59 11.39
N LYS A 48 0.15 -5.72 11.26
CA LYS A 48 0.49 -6.97 11.92
C LYS A 48 0.14 -8.14 10.99
N PRO A 49 0.95 -8.38 9.94
CA PRO A 49 0.65 -9.36 8.93
C PRO A 49 0.66 -10.78 9.51
N THR A 50 -0.16 -11.66 8.94
CA THR A 50 -0.18 -13.09 9.24
C THR A 50 0.42 -13.88 8.08
N VAL A 51 0.83 -15.12 8.33
CA VAL A 51 1.28 -16.04 7.26
C VAL A 51 0.18 -16.22 6.21
N LYS A 52 -1.08 -16.40 6.64
CA LYS A 52 -2.26 -16.46 5.77
C LYS A 52 -2.38 -15.24 4.85
N ALA A 53 -2.28 -14.02 5.38
CA ALA A 53 -2.38 -12.80 4.57
C ALA A 53 -1.27 -12.71 3.50
N GLY A 54 -0.07 -13.17 3.83
CA GLY A 54 1.03 -13.29 2.85
C GLY A 54 0.71 -14.28 1.72
N LYS A 55 0.16 -15.45 2.05
CA LYS A 55 -0.28 -16.44 1.04
C LYS A 55 -1.39 -15.89 0.16
N GLU A 56 -2.43 -15.30 0.76
CA GLU A 56 -3.55 -14.68 0.04
C GLU A 56 -3.07 -13.56 -0.90
N SER A 57 -2.13 -12.73 -0.45
CA SER A 57 -1.55 -11.67 -1.28
C SER A 57 -0.88 -12.22 -2.55
N VAL A 58 -0.21 -13.37 -2.45
CA VAL A 58 0.44 -14.03 -3.61
C VAL A 58 -0.58 -14.73 -4.49
N GLU A 59 -1.43 -15.58 -3.91
CA GLU A 59 -2.45 -16.36 -4.62
C GLU A 59 -3.42 -15.47 -5.38
N GLN A 60 -3.83 -14.37 -4.76
CA GLN A 60 -4.73 -13.41 -5.34
C GLN A 60 -4.00 -12.31 -6.09
N SER A 61 -2.67 -12.32 -6.21
CA SER A 61 -1.87 -11.29 -6.92
C SER A 61 -2.26 -9.85 -6.53
N TRP A 62 -2.20 -9.55 -5.23
CA TRP A 62 -2.34 -8.18 -4.74
C TRP A 62 -1.07 -7.38 -5.07
N TRP A 63 -1.25 -6.15 -5.52
CA TRP A 63 -0.14 -5.22 -5.76
C TRP A 63 0.15 -4.39 -4.51
N GLY A 64 1.38 -3.92 -4.40
CA GLY A 64 1.86 -3.17 -3.24
C GLY A 64 3.37 -3.10 -3.21
N ILE A 65 3.90 -2.51 -2.14
CA ILE A 65 5.34 -2.42 -1.91
C ILE A 65 5.77 -3.68 -1.14
N PRO A 66 6.64 -4.54 -1.69
CA PRO A 66 7.13 -5.72 -0.99
C PRO A 66 7.84 -5.33 0.30
N LYS A 67 7.57 -6.06 1.37
CA LYS A 67 8.20 -5.85 2.67
C LYS A 67 8.66 -7.18 3.24
N GLU A 68 9.96 -7.27 3.54
CA GLU A 68 10.49 -8.39 4.29
C GLU A 68 10.01 -8.28 5.75
N VAL A 69 9.49 -9.38 6.27
CA VAL A 69 9.00 -9.50 7.65
C VAL A 69 9.68 -10.69 8.31
N LYS A 70 10.10 -10.52 9.55
CA LYS A 70 10.63 -11.63 10.34
C LYS A 70 9.45 -12.44 10.87
N GLU A 71 9.64 -13.75 11.00
CA GLU A 71 8.60 -14.64 11.52
C GLU A 71 8.11 -14.22 12.92
N ALA A 72 9.01 -13.67 13.74
CA ALA A 72 8.67 -13.13 15.06
C ALA A 72 7.72 -11.91 15.04
N ASP A 73 7.62 -11.22 13.91
CA ASP A 73 6.76 -10.04 13.73
C ASP A 73 5.38 -10.42 13.18
N LEU A 74 5.17 -11.69 12.82
CA LEU A 74 3.90 -12.19 12.30
C LEU A 74 2.92 -12.46 13.44
N GLN A 75 1.66 -12.09 13.24
CA GLN A 75 0.61 -12.52 14.15
C GLN A 75 0.39 -14.03 14.03
N PRO A 76 0.21 -14.74 15.17
CA PRO A 76 -0.29 -16.11 15.14
C PRO A 76 -1.69 -16.13 14.54
N GLU A 77 -2.01 -17.23 13.84
CA GLU A 77 -3.30 -17.38 13.13
C GLU A 77 -4.51 -17.54 14.07
#